data_AF-A0A9Q5CI68-F1
#
_entry.id   AF-A0A9Q5CI68-F1
#
_cell.length_a   1.000
_cell.length_b   1.000
_cell.length_c   1.000
_cell.angle_alpha   90.00
_cell.angle_beta   90.00
_cell.angle_gamma   90.00
#
_symmetry.space_group_name_H-M   'P 1'
#
loop_
_entity.id
_entity.type
_entity.pdbx_description
1 polymer ?
#
loop_
_entity_poly.entity_id
_entity_poly.type
_entity_poly.pdbx_seq_one_letter_code
_entity_poly.pdbx_strand_id
1 'polypeptide(L)' 'MSKLRYLFLLALVISAGGLTVLVAGLAASSGKLDGQTAMAVLPLIMLASIAFRALNPDKKD' A
#
# COMPACT_ATOMS: atom_id res chain seq x y z
N MET A 1 -14.47 16.70 -11.58
CA MET A 1 -13.88 15.44 -12.11
C MET A 1 -15.00 14.55 -12.64
N SER A 2 -14.88 13.99 -13.84
CA SER A 2 -15.87 13.02 -14.36
C SER A 2 -15.83 11.73 -13.55
N LYS A 3 -16.98 11.12 -13.25
CA LYS A 3 -17.09 9.85 -12.50
C LYS A 3 -16.24 8.74 -13.11
N LEU A 4 -16.17 8.69 -14.44
CA LEU A 4 -15.37 7.72 -15.18
C LEU A 4 -13.86 7.88 -14.92
N ARG A 5 -13.39 9.14 -14.88
CA ARG A 5 -11.99 9.46 -14.54
C ARG A 5 -11.68 9.11 -13.09
N TYR A 6 -12.61 9.37 -12.18
CA TYR A 6 -12.44 9.01 -10.76
C TYR A 6 -12.30 7.49 -10.58
N LEU A 7 -13.20 6.70 -11.17
CA LEU A 7 -13.13 5.23 -11.08
C LEU A 7 -11.87 4.67 -11.72
N PHE A 8 -11.46 5.22 -12.87
CA PHE A 8 -10.21 4.84 -13.52
C PHE A 8 -8.99 5.11 -12.62
N LEU A 9 -8.91 6.31 -12.03
CA LEU A 9 -7.81 6.68 -11.13
C LEU A 9 -7.82 5.83 -9.85
N LEU A 10 -9.00 5.53 -9.31
CA LEU A 10 -9.14 4.67 -8.13
C LEU A 10 -8.64 3.26 -8.42
N ALA A 11 -9.06 2.66 -9.54
CA ALA A 11 -8.60 1.36 -9.96
C ALA A 11 -7.08 1.35 -10.17
N LEU A 12 -6.54 2.37 -10.83
CA LEU A 12 -5.10 2.52 -11.06
C LEU A 12 -4.30 2.57 -9.75
N VAL A 13 -4.76 3.34 -8.76
CA VAL A 13 -4.13 3.44 -7.44
C VAL A 13 -4.17 2.11 -6.70
N ILE A 14 -5.31 1.42 -6.70
CA ILE A 14 -5.45 0.10 -6.05
C ILE A 14 -4.53 -0.92 -6.70
N SER A 15 -4.48 -0.96 -8.04
CA SER A 15 -3.60 -1.88 -8.78
C SER A 15 -2.13 -1.58 -8.51
N ALA A 16 -1.71 -0.32 -8.53
CA ALA A 16 -0.33 0.07 -8.24
C ALA A 16 0.07 -0.27 -6.80
N GLY A 17 -0.80 0.02 -5.83
CA GLY A 17 -0.59 -0.35 -4.42
C GLY A 17 -0.45 -1.86 -4.23
N GLY A 18 -1.37 -2.64 -4.80
CA GLY A 18 -1.32 -4.10 -4.74
C GLY A 18 -0.08 -4.71 -5.39
N LEU A 19 0.34 -4.17 -6.55
CA LEU A 19 1.55 -4.61 -7.24
C LEU A 19 2.81 -4.33 -6.40
N THR A 20 2.85 -3.18 -5.72
CA THR A 20 3.97 -2.81 -4.85
C THR A 20 4.09 -3.79 -3.68
N VAL A 21 2.97 -4.16 -3.06
CA VAL A 21 2.94 -5.15 -1.97
C VAL A 21 3.37 -6.53 -2.47
N LEU A 22 2.93 -6.97 -3.65
CA LEU A 22 3.35 -8.24 -4.25
C LEU A 22 4.85 -8.28 -4.52
N VAL A 23 5.40 -7.25 -5.14
CA VAL A 23 6.84 -7.15 -5.43
C VAL A 23 7.66 -7.10 -4.14
N ALA A 24 7.21 -6.32 -3.15
CA ALA A 24 7.84 -6.29 -1.84
C ALA A 24 7.83 -7.66 -1.15
N GLY A 25 6.69 -8.36 -1.17
CA GLY A 25 6.56 -9.70 -0.59
C GLY A 25 7.47 -10.73 -1.29
N LEU A 26 7.57 -10.66 -2.62
CA LEU A 26 8.44 -11.54 -3.40
C LEU A 26 9.93 -11.23 -3.17
N ALA A 27 10.28 -9.95 -3.05
CA ALA A 27 11.65 -9.52 -2.74
C ALA A 27 12.04 -9.94 -1.31
N ALA A 28 11.10 -9.87 -0.37
CA ALA A 28 11.29 -10.35 1.00
C ALA A 28 11.47 -11.88 1.07
N SER A 29 10.64 -12.65 0.36
CA SER A 29 10.73 -14.12 0.35
C SER A 29 11.97 -14.66 -0.34
N SER A 30 12.54 -13.90 -1.28
CA SER A 30 13.79 -14.25 -1.97
C SER A 30 15.07 -13.81 -1.24
N GLY A 31 14.96 -13.24 -0.04
CA GLY A 31 16.10 -12.74 0.73
C GLY A 31 16.81 -11.53 0.08
N LYS A 32 16.19 -10.91 -0.94
CA LYS A 32 16.70 -9.74 -1.67
C LYS A 32 16.13 -8.43 -1.11
N LEU A 33 15.98 -8.38 0.22
CA LEU A 33 15.70 -7.14 0.94
C LEU A 33 16.96 -6.28 0.97
N ASP A 34 17.35 -5.80 -0.19
CA ASP A 34 18.38 -4.79 -0.35
C ASP A 34 17.83 -3.42 0.07
N GLY A 35 18.69 -2.44 0.34
CA GLY A 35 18.29 -1.13 0.88
C GLY A 35 17.22 -0.42 0.03
N GLN A 36 17.14 -0.74 -1.25
CA GLN A 36 16.13 -0.24 -2.19
C GLN A 36 14.73 -0.86 -1.97
N THR A 37 14.66 -2.14 -1.61
CA THR A 37 13.42 -2.83 -1.24
C THR A 37 12.87 -2.29 0.08
N ALA A 38 13.75 -2.03 1.06
CA ALA A 38 13.35 -1.40 2.33
C ALA A 38 12.72 -0.01 2.12
N MET A 39 13.28 0.79 1.20
CA MET A 39 12.73 2.10 0.83
C MET A 39 11.38 2.00 0.11
N ALA A 40 11.12 0.92 -0.65
CA ALA A 40 9.81 0.66 -1.26
C ALA A 40 8.75 0.17 -0.26
N VAL A 41 9.18 -0.51 0.81
CA VAL A 41 8.30 -1.08 1.85
C VAL A 41 7.90 -0.05 2.90
N LEU A 42 8.76 0.93 3.22
CA LEU A 42 8.49 1.97 4.21
C LEU A 42 7.17 2.74 3.96
N PRO A 43 6.88 3.23 2.74
CA PRO A 43 5.61 3.87 2.42
C PRO A 43 4.41 2.94 2.60
N LEU A 44 4.57 1.65 2.28
CA LEU A 44 3.51 0.64 2.45
C LEU A 44 3.20 0.39 3.93
N ILE A 45 4.20 0.39 4.81
CA ILE A 45 4.01 0.25 6.26
C ILE A 45 3.24 1.47 6.81
N MET A 46 3.56 2.69 6.36
CA MET A 46 2.78 3.88 6.73
C MET A 46 1.33 3.79 6.23
N LEU A 47 1.12 3.34 4.99
CA LEU A 47 -0.22 3.19 4.43
C LEU A 47 -1.01 2.12 5.18
N ALA A 48 -0.37 1.01 5.55
CA ALA A 48 -0.95 -0.04 6.36
C ALA A 48 -1.30 0.44 7.78
N SER A 49 -0.47 1.28 8.41
CA SER A 49 -0.78 1.81 9.75
C SER A 49 -1.96 2.79 9.73
N ILE A 50 -2.07 3.61 8.68
CA ILE A 50 -3.23 4.48 8.45
C ILE A 50 -4.49 3.65 8.21
N ALA A 51 -4.41 2.63 7.36
CA ALA A 51 -5.52 1.72 7.08
C ALA A 51 -5.95 0.97 8.35
N PHE A 52 -5.00 0.47 9.14
CA PHE A 52 -5.28 -0.21 10.41
C PHE A 52 -5.99 0.72 11.41
N ARG A 53 -5.55 1.97 11.52
CA ARG A 53 -6.20 2.98 12.37
C ARG A 53 -7.55 3.43 11.84
N ALA A 54 -7.76 3.42 10.53
CA ALA A 54 -9.07 3.71 9.93
C ALA A 54 -10.06 2.55 10.14
N LEU A 55 -9.58 1.30 10.17
CA LEU A 55 -10.39 0.11 10.43
C LEU A 55 -10.65 -0.13 11.93
N ASN A 56 -9.72 0.29 12.78
CA ASN A 56 -9.86 0.35 14.23
C ASN A 56 -9.89 1.81 14.67
N PRO A 57 -10.95 2.58 14.33
CA PRO A 57 -11.09 3.91 14.90
C PRO A 57 -11.12 3.72 16.42
N ASP A 58 -10.23 4.41 17.14
CA ASP A 58 -10.27 4.46 18.60
C ASP A 58 -11.73 4.71 19.01
N LYS A 59 -12.36 3.70 19.63
CA LYS A 59 -13.65 3.88 20.30
C LYS A 59 -13.38 4.78 21.49
N LYS A 60 -13.36 6.08 21.23
CA LYS A 60 -13.35 7.10 22.25
C LYS A 60 -14.80 7.31 22.65
N ASP A 61 -15.24 6.50 23.62
CA ASP A 61 -16.33 6.89 24.51
C ASP A 61 -15.97 8.21 25.22
#